data_AF-A0A2N4YH92-F1
#
_entry.id   AF-A0A2N4YH92-F1
#
_cell.length_a   1.000
_cell.length_b   1.000
_cell.length_c   1.000
_cell.angle_alpha   90.00
_cell.angle_beta   90.00
_cell.angle_gamma   90.00
#
_symmetry.space_group_name_H-M   'P 1'
#
loop_
_entity.id
_entity.type
_entity.pdbx_description
1 polymer ?
#
loop_
_entity_poly.entity_id
_entity_poly.type
_entity_poly.pdbx_seq_one_letter_code
_entity_poly.pdbx_strand_id
1 'polypeptide(L)' 'MLILVPILLISVLLGMNLMRRGVTLTRECRWRLDRAAAGGPVWRCAVCGATLGGAATPRHCLRGPG' A
#
# COMPACT_ATOMS: atom_id res chain seq x y z
N MET A 1 12.40 -23.68 -23.00
CA MET A 1 13.28 -23.16 -21.92
C MET A 1 13.12 -21.65 -21.71
N LEU A 2 12.90 -20.84 -22.75
CA LEU A 2 12.74 -19.38 -22.65
C LEU A 2 11.48 -18.88 -21.90
N ILE A 3 10.45 -19.73 -21.74
CA ILE A 3 9.14 -19.34 -21.17
C ILE A 3 9.13 -19.47 -19.64
N LEU A 4 9.99 -20.31 -19.07
CA LEU A 4 10.09 -20.49 -17.62
C LEU A 4 10.58 -19.22 -16.93
N VAL A 5 11.51 -18.51 -17.55
CA VAL A 5 12.11 -17.28 -17.01
C VAL A 5 11.07 -16.18 -16.75
N PRO A 6 10.22 -15.77 -17.72
CA PRO A 6 9.21 -14.74 -17.47
C PRO A 6 8.15 -15.19 -16.45
N ILE A 7 7.75 -16.46 -16.45
CA ILE A 7 6.77 -16.99 -15.48
C ILE A 7 7.32 -16.90 -14.06
N LEU A 8 8.58 -17.27 -13.86
CA LEU A 8 9.22 -17.21 -12.55
C LEU A 8 9.37 -15.76 -12.08
N LEU A 9 9.72 -14.86 -12.99
CA LEU A 9 9.84 -13.43 -12.72
C LEU A 9 8.50 -12.82 -12.29
N ILE A 10 7.41 -13.13 -13.01
CA ILE A 10 6.06 -12.68 -12.65
C ILE A 10 5.66 -13.25 -11.29
N SER A 11 5.91 -14.53 -11.04
CA SER A 11 5.57 -15.20 -9.78
C SER A 11 6.29 -14.58 -8.59
N VAL A 12 7.58 -14.25 -8.73
CA VAL A 12 8.36 -13.57 -7.68
C VAL A 12 7.85 -12.15 -7.45
N LEU A 13 7.56 -11.40 -8.51
CA LEU A 13 7.01 -10.04 -8.39
C LEU A 13 5.62 -10.05 -7.72
N LEU A 14 4.76 -11.01 -8.08
CA LEU A 14 3.46 -11.20 -7.44
C LEU A 14 3.61 -11.61 -5.97
N GLY A 15 4.49 -12.57 -5.69
CA GLY A 15 4.77 -13.04 -4.34
C GLY A 15 5.31 -11.93 -3.45
N MET A 16 6.28 -11.14 -3.92
CA MET A 16 6.79 -9.96 -3.21
C MET A 16 5.70 -8.90 -3.02
N ASN A 17 4.85 -8.66 -4.02
CA ASN A 17 3.74 -7.72 -3.90
C ASN A 17 2.72 -8.19 -2.86
N LEU A 18 2.39 -9.47 -2.83
CA LEU A 18 1.49 -10.08 -1.85
C LEU A 18 2.09 -10.10 -0.43
N MET A 19 3.36 -10.46 -0.28
CA MET A 19 4.06 -10.41 1.01
C MET A 19 4.12 -8.97 1.53
N ARG A 20 4.46 -7.99 0.69
CA ARG A 20 4.39 -6.56 1.07
C ARG A 20 2.98 -6.13 1.50
N ARG A 21 1.92 -6.78 1.02
CA ARG A 21 0.53 -6.48 1.44
C ARG A 21 0.18 -7.06 2.81
N GLY A 22 0.88 -8.10 3.27
CA GLY A 22 0.64 -8.79 4.54
C GLY A 22 1.48 -8.29 5.73
N VAL A 23 2.55 -7.52 5.49
CA VAL A 23 3.38 -6.95 6.58
C VAL A 23 2.77 -5.64 7.10
N THR A 24 1.56 -5.71 7.65
CA THR A 24 0.92 -4.59 8.35
C THR A 24 1.46 -4.47 9.78
N LEU A 25 2.76 -4.16 9.91
CA LEU A 25 3.28 -3.62 11.16
C LEU A 25 3.08 -2.11 11.10
N THR A 26 2.20 -1.60 11.97
CA THR A 26 1.78 -0.18 12.08
C THR A 26 2.91 0.84 12.22
N ARG A 27 4.18 0.41 12.33
CA ARG A 27 5.36 1.27 12.45
C ARG A 27 5.88 1.87 11.15
N GLU A 28 5.66 1.25 9.98
CA GLU A 28 6.23 1.74 8.71
C GLU A 28 5.23 2.49 7.82
N CYS A 29 4.00 2.74 8.29
CA CYS A 29 3.01 3.44 7.49
C CYS A 29 3.39 4.92 7.31
N ARG A 30 3.96 5.23 6.14
CA ARG A 30 4.21 6.61 5.68
C ARG A 30 2.96 7.18 5.04
N TRP A 31 2.23 7.98 5.80
CA TRP A 31 1.08 8.74 5.32
C TRP A 31 1.53 10.04 4.66
N ARG A 32 1.02 10.30 3.46
CA ARG A 32 1.19 11.55 2.73
C ARG A 32 -0.17 12.22 2.59
N LEU A 33 -0.22 13.52 2.82
CA LEU A 33 -1.44 14.29 2.63
C LEU A 33 -1.51 14.78 1.19
N ASP A 34 -2.46 14.24 0.44
CA ASP A 34 -2.82 14.70 -0.90
C ASP A 34 -3.92 15.76 -0.75
N ARG A 35 -3.50 17.03 -0.78
CA ARG A 35 -4.41 18.20 -0.74
C ARG A 35 -5.08 18.49 -2.10
N ALA A 36 -4.58 17.87 -3.17
CA ALA A 36 -5.06 18.07 -4.54
C ALA A 36 -6.22 17.12 -4.93
N ALA A 37 -6.68 16.26 -4.02
CA ALA A 37 -7.81 15.38 -4.30
C ALA A 37 -9.09 16.21 -4.42
N ALA A 38 -9.81 16.03 -5.54
CA ALA A 38 -10.98 16.83 -5.95
C ALA A 38 -12.16 16.85 -4.95
N GLY A 39 -12.07 16.10 -3.84
CA GLY A 39 -13.08 16.00 -2.79
C GLY A 39 -12.62 16.39 -1.38
N GLY A 40 -11.44 17.01 -1.21
CA GLY A 40 -10.90 17.46 0.08
C GLY A 40 -9.57 16.79 0.47
N PRO A 41 -8.99 17.11 1.64
CA PRO A 41 -7.73 16.53 2.09
C PRO A 41 -7.86 15.01 2.26
N VAL A 42 -7.12 14.25 1.44
CA VAL A 42 -7.05 12.80 1.51
C VAL A 42 -5.65 12.39 1.95
N TRP A 43 -5.57 11.54 2.96
CA TRP A 43 -4.34 10.89 3.38
C TRP A 43 -4.15 9.61 2.58
N ARG A 44 -2.99 9.48 1.95
CA ARG A 44 -2.59 8.28 1.22
C ARG A 44 -1.35 7.66 1.83
N CYS A 45 -1.42 6.37 2.12
CA CYS A 45 -0.29 5.59 2.60
C CYS A 45 0.62 5.20 1.42
N ALA A 46 1.88 5.63 1.42
CA ALA A 46 2.84 5.30 0.35
C ALA A 46 3.27 3.83 0.36
N VAL A 47 3.10 3.13 1.48
CA VAL A 47 3.53 1.74 1.67
C VAL A 47 2.39 0.76 1.36
N CYS A 48 1.21 1.04 1.90
CA CYS A 48 0.06 0.15 1.88
C CYS A 48 -1.03 0.57 0.86
N GLY A 49 -0.97 1.79 0.35
CA GLY A 49 -1.94 2.35 -0.60
C GLY A 49 -3.30 2.67 0.01
N ALA A 50 -3.47 2.55 1.33
CA ALA A 50 -4.70 2.93 2.02
C ALA A 50 -4.97 4.43 1.86
N THR A 51 -6.23 4.80 1.66
CA THR A 51 -6.70 6.18 1.56
C THR A 51 -7.67 6.48 2.70
N LEU A 52 -7.45 7.57 3.43
CA LEU A 52 -8.36 8.07 4.44
C LEU A 52 -8.76 9.51 4.10
N GLY A 53 -10.05 9.80 4.03
CA GLY A 53 -10.54 11.18 3.95
C GLY A 53 -10.57 11.83 5.33
N GLY A 54 -10.14 13.09 5.42
CA GLY A 54 -10.29 13.91 6.62
C GLY A 54 -9.05 14.70 7.02
N ALA A 55 -9.24 15.72 7.85
CA ALA A 55 -8.19 16.62 8.31
C ALA A 55 -7.25 16.00 9.37
N ALA A 56 -7.66 14.91 10.01
CA ALA A 56 -6.88 14.26 11.07
C ALA A 56 -5.82 13.32 10.50
N THR A 57 -4.57 13.48 10.93
CA THR A 57 -3.47 12.55 10.63
C THR A 57 -3.79 11.13 11.11
N PRO A 58 -3.85 10.13 10.21
CA PRO A 58 -4.09 8.74 10.60
C PRO A 58 -2.94 8.19 11.44
N ARG A 59 -3.27 7.70 12.65
CA ARG A 59 -2.31 7.06 13.57
C ARG A 59 -2.18 5.55 13.34
N HIS A 60 -3.15 4.94 12.66
CA HIS A 60 -3.20 3.51 12.40
C HIS A 60 -3.38 3.23 10.90
N CYS A 61 -2.79 2.14 10.42
CA CYS A 61 -3.08 1.64 9.09
C CYS A 61 -4.53 1.17 9.02
N LEU A 62 -5.32 1.70 8.09
CA LEU A 62 -6.73 1.34 7.89
C LEU A 62 -6.92 0.14 6.96
N ARG A 63 -5.83 -0.48 6.49
CA ARG A 63 -5.91 -1.82 5.94
C ARG A 63 -6.09 -2.75 7.15
N GLY A 64 -7.34 -3.09 7.45
CA GLY A 64 -7.65 -4.08 8.48
C GLY A 64 -6.84 -5.37 8.25
N PRO A 65 -6.61 -6.18 9.29
CA PRO A 65 -6.11 -7.53 9.08
C PRO A 65 -7.11 -8.21 8.14
N GLY A 66 -6.66 -8.57 6.93
CA GLY A 66 -7.47 -9.32 5.99
C GLY A 66 -7.83 -10.68 6.55
#